data_AF-A0A6L5G4Y6-F1
#
_entry.id   AF-A0A6L5G4Y6-F1
#
_cell.length_a   1.000
_cell.length_b   1.000
_cell.length_c   1.000
_cell.angle_alpha   90.00
_cell.angle_beta   90.00
_cell.angle_gamma   90.00
#
_symmetry.space_group_name_H-M   'P 1'
#
loop_
_entity.id
_entity.type
_entity.pdbx_description
1 polymer ?
#
loop_
_entity_poly.entity_id
_entity_poly.type
_entity_poly.pdbx_seq_one_letter_code
_entity_poly.pdbx_strand_id
1 'polypeptide(L)'
;MGRQRKRAAPPRFIVVARTGSGGGYPHPIEVGVEPNGADSVLAFSIGPHVVNVGGLVPLGNVLDEDRTGLNPQFDMEFQAAELDWLVPLLVRLHAGEDVAEEIKAAYQERHGKRPEMMY
;
A
#
# COMPACT_ATOMS: atom_id res chain seq x y z
N MET A 1 34.66 -7.56 15.86
CA MET A 1 33.92 -6.28 15.88
C MET A 1 32.51 -6.53 15.37
N GLY A 2 31.53 -6.65 16.27
CA GLY A 2 30.13 -6.86 15.88
C GLY A 2 29.54 -5.55 15.36
N ARG A 3 29.10 -5.51 14.10
CA ARG A 3 28.32 -4.39 13.57
C ARG A 3 27.03 -4.33 14.39
N GLN A 4 26.90 -3.32 15.26
CA GLN A 4 25.63 -2.96 15.87
C GLN A 4 24.64 -2.75 14.72
N ARG A 5 23.69 -3.68 14.54
CA ARG A 5 22.53 -3.45 13.69
C ARG A 5 21.82 -2.24 14.30
N LYS A 6 21.94 -1.07 13.66
CA LYS A 6 21.06 0.07 13.96
C LYS A 6 19.64 -0.50 13.92
N ARG A 7 18.89 -0.36 15.01
CA ARG A 7 17.46 -0.69 14.99
C ARG A 7 16.86 0.08 13.81
N ALA A 8 16.30 -0.64 12.84
CA ALA A 8 15.59 -0.01 11.74
C ALA A 8 14.53 0.92 12.35
N ALA A 9 14.34 2.10 11.75
CA ALA A 9 13.24 2.95 12.14
C ALA A 9 11.93 2.16 11.99
N PRO A 10 10.92 2.38 12.86
CA PRO A 10 9.63 1.74 12.69
C PRO A 10 9.08 2.04 11.28
N PRO A 11 8.48 1.04 10.60
CA PRO A 11 7.96 1.17 9.26
C PRO A 11 6.93 2.31 9.20
N ARG A 12 7.01 3.14 8.16
CA ARG A 12 6.15 4.32 8.01
C ARG A 12 5.20 4.10 6.84
N PHE A 13 3.95 3.77 7.14
CA PHE A 13 2.94 3.53 6.11
C PHE A 13 2.25 4.84 5.73
N ILE A 14 2.16 5.09 4.42
CA ILE A 14 1.28 6.10 3.83
C ILE A 14 -0.07 5.41 3.62
N VAL A 15 -1.12 5.85 4.32
CA VAL A 15 -2.47 5.29 4.14
C VAL A 15 -3.04 5.82 2.83
N VAL A 16 -3.24 4.93 1.86
CA VAL A 16 -3.66 5.25 0.48
C VAL A 16 -5.12 4.91 0.22
N ALA A 17 -5.74 4.09 1.07
CA ALA A 17 -7.18 3.86 1.04
C ALA A 17 -7.71 3.57 2.45
N ARG A 18 -8.94 4.05 2.71
CA ARG A 18 -9.77 3.65 3.85
C ARG A 18 -11.23 3.68 3.39
N THR A 19 -11.80 2.52 3.08
CA THR A 19 -13.19 2.42 2.65
C THR A 19 -14.13 2.23 3.84
N GLY A 20 -15.33 2.80 3.74
CA GLY A 20 -16.36 2.66 4.77
C GLY A 20 -17.15 1.35 4.65
N SER A 21 -17.83 0.98 5.73
CA SER A 21 -18.81 -0.11 5.72
C SER A 21 -20.02 0.27 4.86
N GLY A 22 -20.43 -0.59 3.92
CA GLY A 22 -21.66 -0.41 3.13
C GLY A 22 -21.49 0.03 1.68
N GLY A 23 -20.26 0.05 1.15
CA GLY A 23 -20.00 0.06 -0.31
C GLY A 23 -20.21 -1.33 -0.94
N GLY A 24 -20.05 -1.45 -2.27
CA GLY A 24 -20.25 -2.72 -3.02
C GLY A 24 -19.35 -3.90 -2.59
N TYR A 25 -18.39 -3.66 -1.68
CA TYR A 25 -17.59 -4.68 -1.04
C TYR A 25 -18.06 -4.90 0.41
N PRO A 26 -18.23 -6.16 0.87
CA PRO A 26 -18.89 -6.46 2.15
C PRO A 26 -18.13 -5.99 3.40
N HIS A 27 -16.88 -5.56 3.23
CA HIS A 27 -15.91 -5.34 4.31
C HIS A 27 -15.14 -4.04 4.08
N PRO A 28 -14.93 -3.19 5.12
CA PRO A 28 -14.06 -2.03 5.00
C PRO A 28 -12.63 -2.48 4.69
N ILE A 29 -11.93 -1.73 3.86
CA ILE A 29 -10.55 -1.99 3.43
C ILE A 29 -9.72 -0.78 3.84
N GLU A 30 -8.61 -1.03 4.52
CA GLU A 30 -7.51 -0.07 4.67
C GLU A 30 -6.28 -0.61 3.96
N VAL A 31 -5.65 0.25 3.16
CA VAL A 31 -4.38 -0.06 2.48
C VAL A 31 -3.35 1.00 2.84
N GLY A 32 -2.19 0.56 3.30
CA GLY A 32 -1.02 1.38 3.55
C GLY A 32 0.18 0.95 2.72
N VAL A 33 1.00 1.90 2.28
CA VAL A 33 2.26 1.62 1.56
C VAL A 33 3.43 2.06 2.44
N GLU A 34 4.35 1.14 2.74
CA GLU A 34 5.67 1.47 3.26
C GLU A 34 6.64 1.64 2.08
N PRO A 35 7.05 2.88 1.73
CA PRO A 35 7.97 3.11 0.62
C PRO A 35 9.41 2.83 1.06
N ASN A 36 9.95 1.70 0.61
CA ASN A 36 11.32 1.26 0.85
C ASN A 36 11.94 0.64 -0.43
N GLY A 37 11.63 1.22 -1.59
CA GLY A 37 12.11 0.74 -2.90
C GLY A 37 11.63 -0.70 -3.21
N ALA A 38 12.54 -1.56 -3.66
CA ALA A 38 12.23 -2.97 -3.94
C ALA A 38 11.81 -3.78 -2.70
N ASP A 39 12.17 -3.32 -1.50
CA ASP A 39 11.81 -3.93 -0.22
C ASP A 39 10.53 -3.31 0.38
N SER A 40 9.77 -2.54 -0.41
CA SER A 40 8.50 -1.95 0.02
C SER A 40 7.48 -3.01 0.39
N VAL A 41 6.57 -2.63 1.28
CA VAL A 41 5.52 -3.50 1.81
C VAL A 41 4.19 -2.78 1.75
N LEU A 42 3.13 -3.50 1.40
CA LEU A 42 1.75 -3.03 1.55
C LEU A 42 1.12 -3.65 2.79
N ALA A 43 0.50 -2.82 3.60
CA ALA A 43 -0.36 -3.25 4.70
C ALA A 43 -1.80 -3.30 4.20
N PHE A 44 -2.44 -4.47 4.31
CA PHE A 44 -3.87 -4.64 4.03
C PHE A 44 -4.60 -4.96 5.32
N SER A 45 -5.74 -4.30 5.54
CA SER A 45 -6.69 -4.62 6.60
C SER A 45 -8.08 -4.70 5.98
N ILE A 46 -8.67 -5.89 5.92
CA ILE A 46 -9.96 -6.15 5.29
C ILE A 46 -10.93 -6.69 6.36
N GLY A 47 -12.05 -6.00 6.55
CA GLY A 47 -13.11 -6.40 7.48
C GLY A 47 -13.18 -5.55 8.74
N PRO A 48 -14.31 -5.63 9.47
CA PRO A 48 -14.40 -5.04 10.79
C PRO A 48 -13.37 -5.72 11.71
N HIS A 49 -12.81 -4.96 12.66
CA HIS A 49 -11.68 -5.36 13.52
C HIS A 49 -11.75 -6.77 14.16
N VAL A 50 -12.93 -7.40 14.24
CA VAL A 50 -13.16 -8.73 14.81
C VAL A 50 -12.77 -9.88 13.84
N VAL A 51 -12.74 -9.65 12.52
CA VAL A 51 -12.44 -10.69 11.49
C VAL A 51 -11.25 -10.31 10.59
N ASN A 52 -10.40 -9.37 11.04
CA ASN A 52 -9.41 -8.70 10.20
C ASN A 52 -8.60 -9.69 9.33
N VAL A 53 -8.93 -9.77 8.04
CA VAL A 53 -8.19 -10.55 7.05
C VAL A 53 -7.23 -9.58 6.37
N GLY A 54 -5.94 -9.89 6.37
CA GLY A 54 -4.93 -9.00 5.83
C GLY A 54 -3.57 -9.26 6.43
N GLY A 55 -2.69 -8.27 6.32
CA GLY A 55 -1.32 -8.37 6.80
C GLY A 55 -0.36 -7.52 5.98
N LEU A 56 0.91 -7.76 6.21
CA LEU A 56 2.01 -7.14 5.46
C LEU A 56 2.37 -8.02 4.27
N VAL A 57 2.24 -7.46 3.07
CA VAL A 57 2.51 -8.13 1.80
C VAL A 57 3.69 -7.44 1.13
N PRO A 58 4.78 -8.16 0.80
CA PRO A 58 5.88 -7.60 0.02
C PRO A 58 5.37 -7.03 -1.31
N LEU A 59 5.83 -5.84 -1.70
CA LEU A 59 5.39 -5.19 -2.94
C LEU A 59 5.60 -6.07 -4.16
N GLY A 60 6.70 -6.84 -4.21
CA GLY A 60 6.95 -7.79 -5.29
C GLY A 60 5.90 -8.89 -5.46
N ASN A 61 5.08 -9.18 -4.44
CA ASN A 61 3.96 -10.13 -4.54
C ASN A 61 2.65 -9.46 -4.98
N VAL A 62 2.53 -8.14 -4.75
CA VAL A 62 1.39 -7.32 -5.19
C VAL A 62 1.47 -7.04 -6.69
N LEU A 63 2.67 -7.02 -7.26
CA LEU A 63 2.87 -6.89 -8.70
C LEU A 63 2.79 -8.24 -9.41
N ASP A 64 2.44 -8.22 -10.69
CA ASP A 64 2.46 -9.40 -11.57
C ASP A 64 3.87 -10.01 -11.72
N GLU A 65 3.95 -11.19 -12.34
CA GLU A 65 5.22 -11.92 -12.51
C GLU A 65 6.30 -11.09 -13.21
N ASP A 66 5.89 -10.27 -14.20
CA ASP A 66 6.75 -9.38 -14.97
C ASP A 66 7.04 -8.04 -14.26
N ARG A 67 6.37 -7.77 -13.13
CA ARG A 67 6.44 -6.55 -12.33
C ARG A 67 6.09 -5.29 -13.11
N THR A 68 5.19 -5.41 -14.08
CA THR A 68 4.72 -4.32 -14.93
C THR A 68 3.33 -3.81 -14.57
N GLY A 69 2.61 -4.57 -13.75
CA GLY A 69 1.24 -4.28 -13.37
C GLY A 69 0.85 -4.92 -12.04
N LEU A 70 -0.45 -4.86 -11.75
CA LEU A 70 -1.03 -5.47 -10.57
C LEU A 70 -1.14 -6.99 -10.76
N ASN A 71 -0.82 -7.75 -9.71
CA ASN A 71 -1.12 -9.17 -9.66
C ASN A 71 -2.64 -9.37 -9.61
N PRO A 72 -3.25 -10.17 -10.50
CA PRO A 72 -4.70 -10.39 -10.55
C PRO A 72 -5.33 -10.87 -9.23
N GLN A 73 -4.53 -11.47 -8.34
CA GLN A 73 -4.99 -11.85 -7.00
C GLN A 73 -5.48 -10.65 -6.16
N PHE A 74 -5.00 -9.44 -6.44
CA PHE A 74 -5.33 -8.21 -5.71
C PHE A 74 -6.30 -7.29 -6.48
N ASP A 75 -6.74 -7.67 -7.68
CA ASP A 75 -7.61 -6.84 -8.52
C ASP A 75 -8.87 -6.42 -7.77
N MET A 76 -9.49 -7.35 -7.05
CA MET A 76 -10.74 -7.11 -6.36
C MET A 76 -10.59 -6.10 -5.23
N GLU A 77 -9.55 -6.22 -4.41
CA GLU A 77 -9.24 -5.28 -3.33
C GLU A 77 -8.86 -3.89 -3.87
N PHE A 78 -8.05 -3.84 -4.94
CA PHE A 78 -7.65 -2.58 -5.56
C PHE A 78 -8.83 -1.86 -6.21
N GLN A 79 -9.70 -2.58 -6.92
CA GLN A 79 -10.93 -2.03 -7.49
C GLN A 79 -11.87 -1.55 -6.39
N ALA A 80 -12.07 -2.34 -5.33
CA ALA A 80 -12.93 -1.96 -4.20
C ALA A 80 -12.40 -0.73 -3.44
N ALA A 81 -11.08 -0.55 -3.40
CA ALA A 81 -10.41 0.59 -2.77
C ALA A 81 -10.12 1.76 -3.75
N GLU A 82 -10.53 1.64 -5.02
CA GLU A 82 -10.28 2.60 -6.10
C GLU A 82 -8.79 2.96 -6.28
N LEU A 83 -7.90 1.97 -6.17
CA LEU A 83 -6.43 2.13 -6.12
C LEU A 83 -5.72 2.00 -7.48
N ASP A 84 -6.44 1.92 -8.60
CA ASP A 84 -5.82 1.77 -9.94
C ASP A 84 -4.78 2.85 -10.26
N TRP A 85 -4.98 4.07 -9.74
CA TRP A 85 -4.05 5.19 -9.90
C TRP A 85 -2.68 4.94 -9.26
N LEU A 86 -2.61 4.05 -8.27
CA LEU A 86 -1.41 3.77 -7.50
C LEU A 86 -0.50 2.76 -8.21
N VAL A 87 -1.05 1.86 -9.04
CA VAL A 87 -0.31 0.75 -9.67
C VAL A 87 0.94 1.22 -10.42
N PRO A 88 0.90 2.26 -11.28
CA PRO A 88 2.11 2.74 -11.96
C PRO A 88 3.21 3.24 -11.00
N LEU A 89 2.81 3.82 -9.86
CA LEU A 89 3.75 4.27 -8.84
C LEU A 89 4.36 3.10 -8.08
N LEU A 90 3.59 2.03 -7.82
CA LEU A 90 4.09 0.81 -7.20
C LEU A 90 5.13 0.10 -8.08
N VAL A 91 4.90 0.05 -9.39
CA VAL A 91 5.87 -0.50 -10.35
C VAL A 91 7.19 0.28 -10.30
N ARG A 92 7.12 1.60 -10.33
CA ARG A 92 8.31 2.48 -10.23
C ARG A 92 9.01 2.35 -8.87
N LEU A 93 8.24 2.31 -7.79
CA LEU A 93 8.75 2.09 -6.44
C LEU A 93 9.51 0.77 -6.34
N HIS A 94 8.95 -0.30 -6.90
CA HIS A 94 9.59 -1.63 -6.94
C HIS A 94 10.86 -1.65 -7.79
N ALA A 95 10.91 -0.86 -8.86
CA ALA A 95 12.11 -0.64 -9.67
C ALA A 95 13.20 0.16 -8.93
N GLY A 96 12.90 0.67 -7.72
CA GLY A 96 13.84 1.39 -6.86
C GLY A 96 13.74 2.91 -6.97
N GLU A 97 12.72 3.45 -7.66
CA GLU A 97 12.49 4.90 -7.69
C GLU A 97 11.91 5.40 -6.36
N ASP A 98 12.36 6.58 -5.92
CA ASP A 98 11.81 7.26 -4.74
C ASP A 98 10.57 8.07 -5.13
N VAL A 99 9.41 7.40 -5.13
CA VAL A 99 8.11 7.97 -5.50
C VAL A 99 7.22 8.29 -4.29
N ALA A 100 7.78 8.30 -3.06
CA ALA A 100 6.99 8.45 -1.84
C ALA A 100 6.22 9.78 -1.79
N GLU A 101 6.83 10.89 -2.21
CA GLU A 101 6.16 12.19 -2.30
C GLU A 101 5.16 12.25 -3.47
N GLU A 102 5.42 11.54 -4.58
CA GLU A 102 4.48 11.44 -5.69
C GLU A 102 3.20 10.69 -5.28
N ILE A 103 3.33 9.61 -4.51
CA ILE A 103 2.19 8.88 -3.94
C ILE A 103 1.34 9.82 -3.06
N LYS A 104 1.97 10.62 -2.21
CA LYS A 104 1.27 11.59 -1.35
C LYS A 104 0.58 12.69 -2.16
N ALA A 105 1.24 13.18 -3.21
CA ALA A 105 0.70 14.20 -4.09
C ALA A 105 -0.51 13.69 -4.87
N ALA A 106 -0.42 12.50 -5.48
CA ALA A 106 -1.51 11.87 -6.21
C ALA A 106 -2.71 11.57 -5.30
N TYR A 107 -2.46 11.09 -4.07
CA TYR A 107 -3.51 10.94 -3.06
C TYR A 107 -4.18 12.29 -2.74
N GLN A 108 -3.38 13.35 -2.52
CA GLN A 108 -3.90 14.66 -2.19
C GLN A 108 -4.73 15.27 -3.33
N GLU A 109 -4.32 15.09 -4.58
CA GLU A 109 -5.05 15.52 -5.76
C GLU A 109 -6.42 14.84 -5.84
N ARG A 110 -6.48 13.53 -5.57
CA ARG A 110 -7.73 12.74 -5.60
C ARG A 110 -8.67 13.04 -4.44
N HIS A 111 -8.14 13.18 -3.24
CA HIS A 111 -8.95 13.22 -2.01
C HIS A 111 -9.06 14.62 -1.39
N GLY A 112 -8.38 15.62 -1.96
CA GLY A 112 -8.37 17.01 -1.45
C GLY A 112 -7.68 17.19 -0.10
N LYS A 113 -7.04 16.13 0.43
CA LYS A 113 -6.37 16.11 1.74
C LYS A 113 -5.12 15.25 1.69
N ARG A 114 -4.15 15.53 2.56
CA ARG A 114 -2.95 14.69 2.68
C ARG A 114 -3.29 13.30 3.23
N PRO A 115 -2.55 12.25 2.85
CA PRO A 115 -2.72 10.94 3.43
C PRO A 115 -2.31 10.94 4.91
N GLU A 116 -2.93 10.06 5.68
CA GLU A 116 -2.50 9.76 7.04
C GLU A 116 -1.21 8.93 7.01
N MET A 117 -0.41 9.05 8.08
CA MET A 117 0.82 8.27 8.26
C MET A 117 0.66 7.36 9.47
N MET A 118 0.97 6.07 9.33
CA MET A 118 1.01 5.10 10.43
C MET A 118 2.45 4.66 10.72
N TYR A 119 2.76 4.38 11.98
CA TYR A 119 4.10 4.09 12.52
C TYR A 119 4.10 2.80 13.34
#